data_AF-A0A2P2K0C6-F1
#
_entry.id   AF-A0A2P2K0C6-F1
#
_cell.length_a   1.000
_cell.length_b   1.000
_cell.length_c   1.000
_cell.angle_alpha   90.00
_cell.angle_beta   90.00
_cell.angle_gamma   90.00
#
_symmetry.space_group_name_H-M   'P 1'
#
loop_
_entity.id
_entity.type
_entity.pdbx_description
1 polymer ?
#
loop_
_entity_poly.entity_id
_entity_poly.type
_entity_poly.pdbx_seq_one_letter_code
_entity_poly.pdbx_strand_id
1 'polypeptide(L)'
;MSSMLVRAAREHTSVVAVVGKGHLQGIKKHWRQPVVVGEPFLPMKDLLELPSRKPAFSVAKALASVGVAVASVAIISGIYLGYRK
;
A
#
# COMPACT_ATOMS: atom_id res chain seq x y z
N MET A 1 -13.79 -13.98 14.86
CA MET A 1 -13.77 -12.81 13.93
C MET A 1 -12.92 -13.16 12.72
N SER A 2 -13.30 -12.70 11.51
CA SER A 2 -12.47 -12.94 10.30
C SER A 2 -11.16 -12.16 10.39
N SER A 3 -10.03 -12.84 10.17
CA SER A 3 -8.68 -12.26 10.22
C SER A 3 -8.50 -11.09 9.25
N MET A 4 -9.23 -11.09 8.14
CA MET A 4 -9.20 -10.02 7.13
C MET A 4 -9.81 -8.71 7.65
N LEU A 5 -10.90 -8.79 8.42
CA LEU A 5 -11.54 -7.59 8.99
C LEU A 5 -10.66 -6.94 10.06
N VAL A 6 -10.04 -7.75 10.91
CA VAL A 6 -9.11 -7.28 11.95
C VAL A 6 -7.88 -6.64 11.32
N ARG A 7 -7.38 -7.22 10.21
CA ARG A 7 -6.26 -6.65 9.46
C ARG A 7 -6.60 -5.30 8.86
N ALA A 8 -7.73 -5.18 8.16
CA ALA A 8 -8.18 -3.92 7.58
C ALA A 8 -8.41 -2.84 8.65
N ALA A 9 -9.00 -3.21 9.80
CA ALA A 9 -9.22 -2.31 10.93
C ALA A 9 -7.89 -1.76 11.48
N ARG A 10 -6.90 -2.63 11.67
CA ARG A 10 -5.57 -2.23 12.17
C ARG A 10 -4.80 -1.36 11.16
N GLU A 11 -4.88 -1.69 9.88
CA GLU A 11 -4.12 -1.00 8.83
C GLU A 11 -4.61 0.43 8.60
N HIS A 12 -5.92 0.66 8.72
CA HIS A 12 -6.52 1.98 8.51
C HIS A 12 -6.92 2.72 9.79
N THR A 13 -6.54 2.21 10.97
CA THR A 13 -6.97 2.74 12.29
C THR A 13 -8.48 3.01 12.31
N SER A 14 -9.26 2.04 11.81
CA SER A 14 -10.68 2.19 11.55
C SER A 14 -11.50 1.06 12.16
N VAL A 15 -12.76 1.34 12.47
CA VAL A 15 -13.69 0.35 13.03
C VAL A 15 -14.53 -0.23 11.89
N VAL A 16 -14.44 -1.55 11.69
CA VAL A 16 -15.16 -2.25 10.62
C VAL A 16 -16.31 -3.05 11.22
N ALA A 17 -17.51 -2.90 10.65
CA ALA A 17 -18.70 -3.66 11.03
C ALA A 17 -19.15 -4.57 9.88
N VAL A 18 -19.64 -5.77 10.22
CA VAL A 18 -20.25 -6.68 9.23
C VAL A 18 -21.73 -6.39 9.16
N VAL A 19 -22.21 -6.06 7.96
CA VAL A 19 -23.62 -5.74 7.71
C VAL A 19 -24.25 -6.81 6.83
N GLY A 20 -25.37 -7.38 7.28
CA GLY A 20 -26.14 -8.33 6.48
C GLY A 20 -26.79 -7.66 5.25
N LYS A 21 -26.93 -8.39 4.14
CA LYS A 21 -27.43 -7.87 2.85
C LYS A 21 -28.75 -7.10 2.95
N GLY A 22 -29.69 -7.55 3.80
CA GLY A 22 -30.99 -6.89 4.00
C GLY A 22 -30.90 -5.47 4.58
N HIS A 23 -29.79 -5.11 5.24
CA HIS A 23 -29.61 -3.80 5.88
C HIS A 23 -28.92 -2.78 4.97
N LEU A 24 -28.31 -3.21 3.85
CA LEU A 24 -27.56 -2.34 2.95
C LEU A 24 -28.42 -1.20 2.37
N GLN A 25 -29.66 -1.52 2.00
CA GLN A 25 -30.55 -0.54 1.38
C GLN A 25 -31.01 0.52 2.38
N GLY A 26 -31.25 0.12 3.64
CA GLY A 26 -31.62 1.03 4.73
C GLY A 26 -30.48 1.98 5.07
N ILE A 27 -29.25 1.44 5.18
CA ILE A 27 -28.03 2.23 5.39
C ILE A 27 -27.84 3.21 4.24
N LYS A 28 -27.84 2.75 2.98
CA LYS A 28 -27.65 3.65 1.81
C LYS A 28 -28.64 4.82 1.78
N LYS A 29 -29.89 4.61 2.20
CA LYS A 29 -30.94 5.64 2.19
C LYS A 29 -30.87 6.63 3.36
N HIS A 30 -30.38 6.20 4.52
CA HIS A 30 -30.46 7.00 5.76
C HIS A 30 -29.09 7.34 6.35
N TRP A 31 -27.99 6.92 5.72
CA TRP A 31 -26.64 7.26 6.15
C TRP A 31 -26.39 8.76 5.91
N ARG A 32 -26.48 9.55 6.97
CA ARG A 32 -26.28 11.01 6.96
C ARG A 32 -24.82 11.42 6.93
N GLN A 33 -23.90 10.51 7.20
CA GLN A 33 -22.49 10.78 7.00
C GLN A 33 -22.24 10.89 5.49
N PRO A 34 -21.56 11.94 5.01
CA PRO A 34 -21.09 11.96 3.65
C PRO A 34 -20.18 10.75 3.50
N VAL A 35 -20.64 9.75 2.75
CA VAL A 35 -19.71 8.82 2.13
C VAL A 35 -18.96 9.72 1.17
N VAL A 36 -17.80 10.22 1.58
CA VAL A 36 -16.94 11.07 0.75
C VAL A 36 -16.45 10.19 -0.39
N VAL A 37 -17.28 10.06 -1.42
CA VAL A 37 -16.95 9.45 -2.69
C VAL A 37 -16.39 10.56 -3.55
N GLY A 38 -15.08 10.77 -3.45
CA GLY A 38 -14.34 11.63 -4.35
C GLY A 38 -14.32 13.11 -3.95
N GLU A 39 -13.13 13.56 -3.55
CA GLU A 39 -12.49 14.80 -4.01
C GLU A 39 -10.98 14.50 -4.08
N PRO A 40 -10.19 15.23 -4.88
CA PRO A 40 -9.82 14.89 -6.25
C PRO A 40 -8.57 14.01 -6.33
N PHE A 41 -8.05 13.48 -5.22
CA PHE A 41 -6.69 12.94 -5.24
C PHE A 41 -6.52 11.43 -5.18
N LEU A 42 -7.49 10.63 -4.73
CA LEU A 42 -7.35 9.16 -4.75
C LEU A 42 -8.72 8.46 -4.92
N PRO A 43 -8.97 7.74 -6.04
CA PRO A 43 -10.23 7.05 -6.28
C PRO A 43 -10.39 5.86 -5.32
N MET A 44 -11.54 5.80 -4.66
CA MET A 44 -12.03 4.72 -3.78
C MET A 44 -12.37 3.44 -4.58
N LYS A 45 -11.42 2.91 -5.35
CA LYS A 45 -11.46 1.50 -5.81
C LYS A 45 -10.87 0.57 -4.75
N ASP A 46 -10.04 1.10 -3.86
CA ASP A 46 -9.29 0.34 -2.86
C ASP A 46 -10.05 -0.03 -1.56
N LEU A 47 -11.29 0.45 -1.33
CA LEU A 47 -12.06 0.03 -0.14
C LEU A 47 -13.01 -1.15 -0.42
N LEU A 48 -13.37 -1.38 -1.68
CA LEU A 48 -14.22 -2.50 -2.12
C LEU A 48 -13.40 -3.61 -2.80
N GLU A 49 -12.27 -3.28 -3.41
CA GLU A 49 -11.21 -4.27 -3.66
C GLU A 49 -10.47 -4.50 -2.36
N LEU A 50 -10.56 -5.73 -1.82
CA LEU A 50 -9.56 -6.25 -0.90
C LEU A 50 -8.18 -5.78 -1.37
N PRO A 51 -7.30 -5.25 -0.49
CA PRO A 51 -6.07 -4.60 -0.89
C PRO A 51 -5.38 -5.49 -1.91
N SER A 52 -5.51 -5.10 -3.19
CA SER A 52 -4.96 -5.85 -4.30
C SER A 52 -3.48 -5.93 -3.96
N ARG A 53 -3.00 -7.17 -3.79
CA ARG A 53 -1.68 -7.48 -3.24
C ARG A 53 -0.66 -6.88 -4.19
N LYS A 54 -0.36 -5.59 -4.02
CA LYS A 54 0.66 -4.88 -4.79
C LYS A 54 1.90 -5.74 -4.62
N PRO A 55 2.52 -6.23 -5.71
CA PRO A 55 3.70 -7.06 -5.58
C PRO A 55 4.68 -6.26 -4.74
N ALA A 56 5.07 -6.81 -3.58
CA ALA A 56 5.89 -6.13 -2.57
C ALA A 56 7.28 -5.71 -3.12
N PHE A 57 7.57 -6.08 -4.36
CA PHE A 57 8.79 -5.77 -5.09
C PHE A 57 8.42 -5.12 -6.42
N SER A 58 8.48 -3.78 -6.45
CA SER A 58 8.53 -3.05 -7.70
C SER A 58 9.88 -3.34 -8.36
N VAL A 59 9.88 -3.82 -9.61
CA VAL A 59 11.10 -4.12 -10.39
C VAL A 59 12.05 -2.91 -10.42
N ALA A 60 11.48 -1.69 -10.45
CA ALA A 60 12.25 -0.46 -10.36
C ALA A 60 13.04 -0.32 -9.04
N LYS A 61 12.46 -0.78 -7.92
CA LYS A 61 13.11 -0.76 -6.59
C LYS A 61 14.21 -1.81 -6.50
N ALA A 62 14.03 -2.97 -7.14
CA ALA A 62 15.07 -4.00 -7.26
C ALA A 62 16.25 -3.51 -8.12
N LEU A 63 15.96 -2.94 -9.29
CA LEU A 63 17.00 -2.39 -10.19
C LEU A 63 17.77 -1.23 -9.56
N ALA A 64 17.08 -0.32 -8.86
CA ALA A 64 17.74 0.76 -8.13
C ALA A 64 18.67 0.23 -7.04
N SER A 65 18.26 -0.80 -6.29
CA SER A 65 19.11 -1.42 -5.26
C SER A 65 20.37 -2.06 -5.85
N VAL A 66 20.26 -2.71 -7.01
CA VAL A 66 21.41 -3.31 -7.70
C VAL A 66 22.35 -2.22 -8.21
N GLY A 67 21.82 -1.15 -8.80
CA GLY A 67 22.62 -0.02 -9.28
C GLY A 67 23.44 0.66 -8.19
N VAL A 68 22.84 0.87 -7.01
CA VAL A 68 23.53 1.48 -5.85
C VAL A 68 24.66 0.58 -5.34
N ALA A 69 24.43 -0.74 -5.26
CA ALA A 69 25.46 -1.68 -4.82
C ALA A 69 26.68 -1.67 -5.77
N VAL A 70 26.45 -1.72 -7.08
CA VAL A 70 27.54 -1.71 -8.08
C VAL A 70 28.35 -0.42 -8.03
N ALA A 71 27.70 0.74 -7.90
CA ALA A 71 28.38 2.03 -7.80
C ALA A 71 29.27 2.13 -6.55
N SER A 72 28.78 1.64 -5.41
CA SER A 72 29.56 1.66 -4.15
C SER A 72 30.82 0.80 -4.22
N VAL A 73 30.74 -0.40 -4.81
CA VAL A 73 31.89 -1.30 -5.00
C VAL A 73 32.91 -0.69 -5.97
N ALA A 74 32.45 -0.07 -7.06
CA ALA A 74 33.33 0.57 -8.03
C ALA A 74 34.13 1.74 -7.42
N ILE A 75 33.50 2.57 -6.58
CA ILE A 75 34.18 3.69 -5.90
C ILE A 75 35.25 3.16 -4.93
N ILE A 76 34.90 2.20 -4.09
CA ILE A 76 35.85 1.61 -3.12
C ILE A 76 37.02 0.95 -3.85
N SER A 77 36.73 0.17 -4.90
CA SER A 77 37.76 -0.48 -5.71
C SER A 77 38.65 0.54 -6.43
N GLY A 78 38.08 1.64 -6.94
CA GLY A 78 38.84 2.71 -7.59
C GLY A 78 39.79 3.42 -6.63
N ILE A 79 39.34 3.72 -5.41
CA ILE A 79 40.18 4.32 -4.36
C ILE A 79 41.31 3.35 -3.98
N TYR A 80 40.99 2.07 -3.76
CA TYR A 80 41.98 1.05 -3.37
C TYR A 80 43.04 0.82 -4.46
N LEU A 81 42.65 0.73 -5.73
CA LEU A 81 43.60 0.58 -6.85
C LEU A 81 44.43 1.85 -7.06
N GLY A 82 43.85 3.04 -6.85
CA GLY A 82 44.56 4.32 -6.94
C GLY A 82 45.62 4.49 -5.86
N TYR A 83 45.39 3.94 -4.66
CA TYR A 83 46.33 3.99 -3.54
C TYR A 83 47.45 2.94 -3.63
N ARG A 84 47.26 1.90 -4.46
CA ARG A 84 48.23 0.82 -4.71
C ARG A 84 49.12 1.06 -5.93
N LYS A 85 49.11 2.28 -6.49
CA LYS A 85 50.07 2.77 -7.51
C LYS A 85 51.13 3.65 -6.87
#